data_AF-E0PGD1-F1
#
_entry.id   AF-E0PGD1-F1
#
_cell.length_a   1.000
_cell.length_b   1.000
_cell.length_c   1.000
_cell.angle_alpha   90.00
_cell.angle_beta   90.00
_cell.angle_gamma   90.00
#
_symmetry.space_group_name_H-M   'P 1'
#
loop_
_entity.id
_entity.type
_entity.pdbx_description
1 polymer ?
#
loop_
_entity_poly.entity_id
_entity_poly.type
_entity_poly.pdbx_seq_one_letter_code
_entity_poly.pdbx_strand_id
1 'polypeptide(L)' 'MVQGTVKWFNTDKGFGFISQENGADVFAHFSEIKSNGFKSLEDGQKVQFDVEQGKRGLQAVNIIKIS' A
#
# COMPACT_ATOMS: atom_id res chain seq x y z
N MET A 1 4.63 11.31 -4.44
CA MET A 1 3.35 10.89 -3.85
C MET A 1 2.33 10.59 -4.94
N VAL A 2 1.82 9.37 -4.92
CA VAL A 2 0.84 8.76 -5.81
C VAL A 2 -0.39 8.37 -4.98
N GLN A 3 -1.58 8.43 -5.57
CA GLN A 3 -2.80 7.91 -4.97
C GLN A 3 -3.22 6.60 -5.62
N GLY A 4 -3.90 5.77 -4.84
CA GLY A 4 -4.39 4.49 -5.30
C GLY A 4 -5.44 3.90 -4.38
N THR A 5 -5.91 2.73 -4.78
CA THR A 5 -6.89 1.94 -4.04
C THR A 5 -6.27 0.61 -3.67
N VAL A 6 -6.39 0.21 -2.41
CA VAL A 6 -5.95 -1.11 -1.94
C VAL A 6 -6.76 -2.16 -2.69
N LYS A 7 -6.06 -2.98 -3.49
CA LYS A 7 -6.69 -4.03 -4.29
C LYS A 7 -7.06 -5.21 -3.42
N TRP A 8 -6.13 -5.60 -2.56
CA TRP A 8 -6.34 -6.56 -1.49
C TRP A 8 -5.23 -6.42 -0.45
N PHE A 9 -5.53 -6.75 0.81
CA PHE A 9 -4.52 -6.84 1.87
C PHE A 9 -4.77 -8.05 2.77
N ASN A 10 -3.76 -8.91 2.93
CA ASN A 10 -3.83 -10.01 3.90
C ASN A 10 -3.23 -9.55 5.23
N THR A 11 -4.10 -9.24 6.18
CA THR A 11 -3.72 -8.75 7.51
C THR A 11 -2.87 -9.74 8.30
N ASP A 12 -3.17 -11.04 8.24
CA ASP A 12 -2.42 -12.08 8.96
C ASP A 12 -0.98 -12.21 8.45
N LYS A 13 -0.78 -12.03 7.14
CA LYS A 13 0.53 -12.08 6.49
C LYS A 13 1.24 -10.73 6.42
N GLY A 14 0.52 -9.63 6.67
CA GLY A 14 1.06 -8.27 6.67
C GLY A 14 1.44 -7.72 5.29
N PHE A 15 0.82 -8.19 4.21
CA PHE A 15 1.08 -7.67 2.87
C PHE A 15 -0.11 -7.73 1.92
N GLY A 16 -0.04 -6.95 0.85
CA GLY A 16 -1.06 -6.86 -0.18
C GLY A 16 -0.57 -6.13 -1.42
N PHE A 17 -1.52 -5.62 -2.21
CA PHE A 17 -1.25 -4.80 -3.38
C PHE A 17 -2.18 -3.58 -3.42
N ILE A 18 -1.64 -2.48 -3.95
CA ILE A 18 -2.37 -1.24 -4.21
C ILE A 18 -2.41 -1.04 -5.73
N SER A 19 -3.61 -0.81 -6.27
CA SER A 19 -3.77 -0.38 -7.65
C SER A 19 -3.56 1.13 -7.72
N GLN A 20 -2.55 1.54 -8.49
CA GLN A 20 -2.31 2.95 -8.81
C GLN A 20 -3.43 3.47 -9.72
N GLU A 21 -3.77 4.75 -9.60
CA GLU A 21 -4.74 5.37 -10.53
C GLU A 21 -4.25 5.36 -11.98
N ASN A 22 -2.93 5.52 -12.17
CA ASN A 22 -2.29 5.51 -13.48
C ASN A 22 -0.95 4.76 -13.43
N GLY A 23 -0.98 3.43 -13.35
CA GLY A 23 0.23 2.61 -13.32
C GLY A 23 -0.02 1.14 -13.05
N ALA A 24 1.07 0.39 -12.88
CA ALA A 24 1.01 -1.01 -12.48
C ALA A 24 0.59 -1.15 -11.00
N ASP A 25 0.08 -2.32 -10.61
CA ASP A 25 -0.12 -2.63 -9.20
C ASP A 25 1.23 -2.60 -8.45
N VAL A 26 1.23 -2.02 -7.26
CA VAL A 26 2.43 -1.93 -6.41
C VAL A 26 2.27 -2.80 -5.18
N PHE A 27 3.35 -3.45 -4.78
CA PHE A 27 3.39 -4.27 -3.59
C PHE A 27 3.30 -3.40 -2.34
N ALA A 28 2.48 -3.80 -1.36
CA ALA A 28 2.31 -3.11 -0.09
C ALA A 28 2.69 -4.03 1.07
N HIS A 29 3.62 -3.59 1.93
CA HIS A 29 4.01 -4.30 3.13
C HIS A 29 3.64 -3.49 4.37
N PHE A 30 3.26 -4.17 5.47
CA PHE A 30 2.80 -3.49 6.68
C PHE A 30 3.84 -2.54 7.28
N SER A 31 5.15 -2.80 7.09
CA SER A 31 6.22 -1.93 7.61
C SER A 31 6.10 -0.50 7.10
N GLU A 32 5.63 -0.34 5.86
CA GLU A 32 5.54 0.93 5.15
C GLU A 32 4.31 1.75 5.52
N ILE A 33 3.34 1.15 6.22
CA ILE A 33 2.13 1.82 6.68
C ILE A 33 2.48 2.78 7.81
N LYS A 34 2.12 4.05 7.62
CA LYS A 34 2.22 5.13 8.61
C LYS A 34 0.96 5.11 9.46
N SER A 35 1.07 4.52 10.64
CA SER A 35 0.03 4.47 11.68
C SER A 35 0.69 4.33 13.04
N ASN A 36 0.08 4.93 14.07
CA ASN A 36 0.51 4.80 15.46
C ASN A 36 0.02 3.50 16.13
N GLY A 37 -0.90 2.78 15.46
CA GLY A 37 -1.49 1.55 15.96
C GLY A 37 -1.19 0.35 15.07
N PHE A 38 -2.12 -0.60 15.04
CA PHE A 38 -2.01 -1.77 14.18
C PHE A 38 -1.90 -1.37 12.70
N LYS A 39 -0.91 -1.95 12.01
CA LYS A 39 -0.56 -1.62 10.62
C LYS A 39 -1.23 -2.60 9.66
N SER A 40 -2.42 -2.25 9.23
CA SER A 40 -3.19 -2.98 8.20
C SER A 40 -3.83 -2.03 7.21
N LEU A 41 -4.25 -2.57 6.07
CA LEU A 41 -5.09 -1.91 5.07
C LEU A 41 -6.36 -2.72 4.85
N GLU A 42 -7.40 -2.07 4.36
CA GLU A 42 -8.68 -2.71 4.00
C GLU A 42 -8.85 -2.73 2.48
N ASP A 43 -9.46 -3.78 1.94
CA ASP A 43 -9.77 -3.88 0.52
C ASP A 43 -10.68 -2.72 0.09
N GLY A 44 -10.33 -2.04 -1.01
CA GLY A 44 -11.03 -0.85 -1.49
C GLY A 44 -10.62 0.45 -0.79
N GLN A 45 -9.76 0.41 0.22
CA GLN A 45 -9.32 1.61 0.93
C GLN A 45 -8.49 2.54 0.04
N LYS A 46 -8.77 3.85 0.09
CA LYS A 46 -7.95 4.87 -0.58
C LYS A 46 -6.69 5.15 0.22
N VAL A 47 -5.57 5.26 -0.49
CA VAL A 47 -4.25 5.48 0.11
C VAL A 47 -3.42 6.42 -0.73
N GLN A 48 -2.51 7.13 -0.07
CA GLN A 48 -1.44 7.90 -0.67
C GLN A 48 -0.09 7.29 -0.27
N PHE A 49 0.85 7.20 -1.20
CA PHE A 49 2.15 6.54 -0.99
C PHE A 49 3.19 7.08 -1.98
N ASP A 50 4.45 6.72 -1.77
CA ASP A 50 5.50 6.87 -2.79
C ASP A 50 5.82 5.49 -3.40
N VAL A 51 6.32 5.47 -4.64
CA VAL A 51 6.66 4.24 -5.36
C VAL A 51 8.16 4.12 -5.48
N GLU A 52 8.69 2.97 -5.08
CA GLU A 52 10.11 2.66 -5.18
C GLU A 52 10.34 1.29 -5.85
N GLN A 53 11.52 1.10 -6.43
CA GLN A 53 11.96 -0.18 -6.93
C GLN A 53 12.48 -1.05 -5.78
N GLY A 54 11.73 -2.07 -5.39
CA GLY A 54 12.12 -3.04 -4.39
C GLY A 54 12.69 -4.33 -4.98
N LYS A 55 13.07 -5.27 -4.10
CA LYS A 55 13.58 -6.60 -4.48
C LYS A 55 12.57 -7.47 -5.24
N ARG A 56 11.28 -7.13 -5.17
CA ARG A 56 10.16 -7.90 -5.77
C ARG A 56 9.38 -7.09 -6.81
N GLY A 57 9.98 -6.05 -7.37
CA GLY A 57 9.30 -5.11 -8.26
C GLY A 57 8.93 -3.81 -7.55
N LEU A 58 7.97 -3.08 -8.13
CA LEU A 58 7.49 -1.82 -7.56
C LEU A 58 6.82 -2.05 -6.21
N GLN A 59 7.19 -1.26 -5.22
CA GLN A 59 6.60 -1.28 -3.88
C GLN A 59 6.13 0.12 -3.45
N ALA A 60 5.06 0.15 -2.67
CA ALA A 60 4.57 1.34 -2.01
C ALA A 60 5.31 1.56 -0.69
N VAL A 61 5.86 2.76 -0.50
CA VAL A 61 6.50 3.20 0.74
C VAL A 61 5.75 4.41 1.30
N ASN A 62 5.92 4.69 2.59
CA ASN A 62 5.25 5.81 3.27
C ASN A 62 3.72 5.82 3.08
N ILE A 63 3.09 4.67 3.21
CA ILE A 63 1.66 4.48 2.93
C ILE A 63 0.83 5.18 4.01
N ILE A 64 -0.03 6.10 3.58
CA ILE A 64 -0.95 6.86 4.43
C ILE A 64 -2.39 6.55 3.96
N LYS A 65 -3.26 6.18 4.89
CA LYS A 65 -4.69 6.02 4.65
C LYS A 65 -5.31 7.39 4.41
N ILE A 66 -6.07 7.53 3.34
CA ILE A 66 -6.82 8.76 3.04
C ILE A 66 -8.31 8.42 2.95
N SER A 67 -9.15 9.36 3.41
CA SER A 67 -10.62 9.25 3.43
C SER A 67 -11.23 9.52 2.08
#